data_AF-A0A0N4VDK6-F1
#
_entry.id   AF-A0A0N4VDK6-F1
#
_cell.length_a   1.000
_cell.length_b   1.000
_cell.length_c   1.000
_cell.angle_alpha   90.00
_cell.angle_beta   90.00
_cell.angle_gamma   90.00
#
_symmetry.space_group_name_H-M   'P 1'
#
loop_
_entity.id
_entity.type
_entity.pdbx_description
1 polymer ?
#
loop_
_entity_poly.entity_id
_entity_poly.type
_entity_poly.pdbx_seq_one_letter_code
_entity_poly.pdbx_strand_id
1 'polypeptide(L)'
;MVKLRIRRTRVDLRTSGFESKGRIRELSWAKGKLKQARKFATRLAKTLKPTDDRIDEKNRVIRKKKEDEQAIKITETPQFSSAMFLRYNNQLGPPFHVIVDTNFINFSIKYRIDMMQGFMDCLFAKTTPYITDCVLGELEKLGQRCIVAMKIIKDSRFKRLKCMHKGIYADDCIVQRVTQHKCYIVATCDKDLKRRIRKIPGVPIMYISQHRYSIERMPDAYGAPKM
;
A
#
# COMPACT_ATOMS: atom_id res chain seq x y z
N MET A 1 -41.03 -1.60 7.55
CA MET A 1 -42.06 -2.52 7.02
C MET A 1 -41.48 -3.92 6.90
N VAL A 2 -42.01 -4.84 7.69
CA VAL A 2 -41.42 -6.14 8.04
C VAL A 2 -41.84 -7.21 7.02
N LYS A 3 -40.87 -7.93 6.44
CA LYS A 3 -41.11 -9.08 5.54
C LYS A 3 -41.50 -10.31 6.37
N LEU A 4 -42.75 -10.75 6.25
CA LEU A 4 -43.25 -11.97 6.90
C LEU A 4 -42.66 -13.23 6.25
N ARG A 5 -42.09 -14.08 7.11
CA ARG A 5 -41.52 -15.40 6.81
C ARG A 5 -42.56 -16.46 7.22
N ILE A 6 -43.27 -17.04 6.27
CA ILE A 6 -44.25 -18.09 6.56
C ILE A 6 -43.53 -19.44 6.65
N ARG A 7 -43.45 -19.98 7.88
CA ARG A 7 -43.05 -21.36 8.20
C ARG A 7 -44.22 -22.30 7.88
N ARG A 8 -44.00 -23.34 7.08
CA ARG A 8 -44.96 -24.45 6.93
C ARG A 8 -44.82 -25.39 8.13
N THR A 9 -45.81 -25.39 9.01
CA THR A 9 -46.00 -26.41 10.05
C THR A 9 -46.67 -27.65 9.47
N ARG A 10 -46.13 -28.80 9.86
CA ARG A 10 -46.59 -30.16 9.56
C ARG A 10 -47.83 -30.45 10.41
N VAL A 11 -48.93 -30.87 9.80
CA VAL A 11 -50.14 -31.33 10.50
C VAL A 11 -50.21 -32.83 10.35
N ASP A 12 -49.96 -33.54 11.45
CA ASP A 12 -50.19 -34.98 11.59
C ASP A 12 -51.68 -35.21 11.88
N LEU A 13 -52.36 -35.97 11.00
CA LEU A 13 -53.74 -36.41 11.22
C LEU A 13 -53.74 -37.88 11.62
N ARG A 14 -54.07 -38.09 12.90
CA ARG A 14 -54.35 -39.39 13.53
C ARG A 14 -55.54 -40.07 12.86
N THR A 15 -55.41 -41.38 12.72
CA THR A 15 -56.43 -42.34 12.32
C THR A 15 -57.48 -42.51 13.41
N SER A 16 -58.76 -42.40 13.04
CA SER A 16 -59.89 -42.95 13.80
C SER A 16 -60.86 -43.59 12.81
N GLY A 17 -61.08 -44.89 12.98
CA GLY A 17 -61.85 -45.72 12.08
C GLY A 17 -63.35 -45.43 12.07
N PHE A 18 -63.98 -45.81 10.95
CA PHE A 18 -65.40 -46.06 10.88
C PHE A 18 -65.63 -47.15 9.82
N GLU A 19 -66.12 -48.31 10.27
CA GLU A 19 -66.59 -49.40 9.44
C GLU A 19 -67.91 -49.02 8.77
N SER A 20 -68.00 -49.22 7.45
CA SER A 20 -69.28 -49.43 6.80
C SER A 20 -69.10 -50.33 5.58
N LYS A 21 -69.69 -51.53 5.69
CA LYS A 21 -69.80 -52.57 4.67
C LYS A 21 -70.39 -52.01 3.38
N GLY A 22 -69.66 -52.14 2.27
CA GLY A 22 -70.14 -51.86 0.93
C GLY A 22 -69.37 -52.70 -0.06
N ARG A 23 -70.02 -53.76 -0.57
CA ARG A 23 -69.48 -54.71 -1.55
C ARG A 23 -69.30 -54.00 -2.90
N ILE A 24 -68.09 -53.52 -3.18
CA ILE A 24 -67.72 -52.96 -4.49
C ILE A 24 -67.00 -54.06 -5.28
N ARG A 25 -67.58 -54.41 -6.43
CA ARG A 25 -67.06 -55.37 -7.41
C ARG A 25 -65.57 -55.10 -7.70
N GLU A 26 -64.74 -56.12 -7.52
CA GLU A 26 -63.33 -56.13 -7.96
C GLU A 26 -63.28 -56.04 -9.49
N LEU A 27 -63.09 -54.84 -10.01
CA LEU A 27 -62.58 -54.65 -11.37
C LEU A 27 -61.08 -54.89 -11.31
N SER A 28 -60.64 -56.04 -11.83
CA SER A 28 -59.23 -56.41 -11.99
C SER A 28 -58.51 -55.39 -12.86
N TRP A 29 -57.86 -54.42 -12.24
CA TRP A 29 -56.91 -53.53 -12.93
C TRP A 29 -55.65 -54.33 -13.27
N ALA A 30 -55.47 -54.59 -14.56
CA ALA A 30 -54.19 -55.04 -15.10
C ALA A 30 -53.09 -54.08 -14.62
N LYS A 31 -52.03 -54.61 -13.99
CA LYS A 31 -50.84 -53.85 -13.55
C LYS A 31 -50.11 -53.29 -14.78
N GLY A 32 -50.62 -52.19 -15.34
CA GLY A 32 -49.85 -51.34 -16.24
C GLY A 32 -48.70 -50.73 -15.45
N LYS A 33 -47.45 -51.03 -15.81
CA LYS A 33 -46.26 -50.43 -15.18
C LYS A 33 -46.39 -48.91 -15.27
N LEU A 34 -46.51 -48.23 -14.14
CA LEU A 34 -46.52 -46.76 -14.07
C LEU A 34 -45.22 -46.27 -14.71
N LYS A 35 -45.30 -45.58 -15.86
CA LYS A 35 -44.10 -45.00 -16.50
C LYS A 35 -43.50 -43.98 -15.53
N GLN A 36 -42.24 -44.17 -15.14
CA GLN A 36 -41.55 -43.23 -14.26
C GLN A 36 -41.62 -41.82 -14.84
N ALA A 37 -42.10 -40.86 -14.04
CA ALA A 37 -42.20 -39.47 -14.43
C ALA A 37 -40.82 -38.96 -14.84
N ARG A 38 -40.68 -38.53 -16.10
CA ARG A 38 -39.44 -37.92 -16.60
C ARG A 38 -39.25 -36.59 -15.89
N LYS A 39 -38.14 -36.44 -15.16
CA LYS A 39 -37.75 -35.17 -14.55
C LYS A 39 -37.59 -34.12 -15.67
N PHE A 40 -38.31 -33.00 -15.60
CA PHE A 40 -38.34 -31.97 -16.65
C PHE A 40 -36.95 -31.42 -17.06
N ALA A 41 -35.93 -31.57 -16.20
CA ALA A 41 -34.58 -31.06 -16.42
C ALA A 41 -33.57 -32.08 -17.01
N THR A 42 -33.96 -33.31 -17.37
CA THR A 42 -33.00 -34.34 -17.84
C THR A 42 -32.47 -34.13 -19.27
N ARG A 43 -33.01 -33.16 -20.03
CA ARG A 43 -32.58 -32.87 -21.42
C ARG A 43 -31.43 -31.87 -21.53
N LEU A 44 -30.90 -31.37 -20.42
CA LEU A 44 -29.72 -30.50 -20.46
C LEU A 44 -28.46 -31.37 -20.62
N ALA A 45 -27.65 -31.08 -21.64
CA ALA A 45 -26.34 -31.70 -21.81
C ALA A 45 -25.50 -31.45 -20.55
N LYS A 46 -24.83 -32.49 -20.05
CA LYS A 46 -23.97 -32.38 -18.87
C LYS A 46 -22.68 -31.65 -19.25
N THR A 47 -22.67 -30.32 -19.10
CA THR A 47 -21.47 -29.51 -19.32
C THR A 47 -20.59 -29.48 -18.06
N LEU A 48 -19.27 -29.49 -18.24
CA LEU A 48 -18.30 -29.28 -17.16
C LEU A 48 -18.51 -27.90 -16.54
N LYS A 49 -18.45 -27.83 -15.21
CA LYS A 49 -18.55 -26.55 -14.50
C LYS A 49 -17.21 -25.82 -14.62
N PRO A 50 -17.18 -24.47 -14.77
CA PRO A 50 -15.94 -23.69 -14.82
C PRO A 50 -15.05 -23.77 -13.57
N THR A 51 -15.56 -24.38 -12.50
CA THR A 51 -14.89 -24.57 -11.20
C THR A 51 -14.34 -25.98 -11.01
N ASP A 52 -14.55 -26.89 -11.97
CA ASP A 52 -14.15 -28.30 -11.89
C ASP A 52 -12.62 -28.46 -11.83
N ASP A 53 -12.13 -29.46 -11.09
CA ASP A 53 -10.70 -29.74 -10.93
C ASP A 53 -10.06 -30.29 -12.22
N ARG A 54 -10.87 -30.78 -13.16
CA ARG A 54 -10.40 -31.32 -14.45
C ARG A 54 -10.01 -30.24 -15.47
N ILE A 55 -10.23 -28.97 -15.16
CA ILE A 55 -9.90 -27.83 -16.02
C ILE A 55 -8.52 -27.29 -15.60
N ASP A 56 -7.66 -27.00 -16.57
CA ASP A 56 -6.35 -26.39 -16.32
C ASP A 56 -6.47 -25.13 -15.44
N GLU A 57 -5.53 -24.99 -14.50
CA GLU A 57 -5.52 -23.95 -13.47
C GLU A 57 -5.60 -22.52 -14.02
N LYS A 58 -5.11 -22.30 -15.25
CA LYS A 58 -5.18 -21.01 -15.95
C LYS A 58 -6.61 -20.60 -16.36
N ASN A 59 -7.47 -21.57 -16.65
CA ASN A 59 -8.84 -21.37 -17.14
C ASN A 59 -9.89 -21.63 -16.06
N ARG A 60 -9.48 -22.10 -14.88
CA ARG A 60 -10.36 -22.40 -13.77
C ARG A 60 -10.78 -21.12 -13.06
N VAL A 61 -12.09 -20.93 -12.91
CA VAL A 61 -12.63 -19.84 -12.09
C VAL A 61 -12.48 -20.20 -10.62
N ILE A 62 -11.43 -19.71 -9.97
CA ILE A 62 -11.22 -19.88 -8.53
C ILE A 62 -12.22 -18.97 -7.80
N ARG A 63 -13.27 -19.57 -7.21
CA ARG A 63 -14.15 -18.84 -6.30
C ARG A 63 -13.40 -18.57 -5.01
N LYS A 64 -13.09 -17.30 -4.73
CA LYS A 64 -12.59 -16.88 -3.41
C LYS A 64 -13.61 -17.32 -2.37
N LYS A 65 -13.18 -18.11 -1.36
CA LYS A 65 -14.02 -18.41 -0.19
C LYS A 65 -14.44 -17.07 0.42
N LYS A 66 -15.71 -16.94 0.82
CA LYS A 66 -16.11 -15.82 1.69
C LYS A 66 -15.29 -15.95 2.97
N GLU A 67 -14.54 -14.92 3.31
CA GLU A 67 -13.79 -14.85 4.56
C GLU A 67 -14.77 -15.02 5.73
N ASP A 68 -14.42 -15.84 6.71
CA ASP A 68 -15.27 -16.13 7.87
C ASP A 68 -15.56 -14.83 8.64
N GLU A 69 -16.83 -14.50 8.85
CA GLU A 69 -17.27 -13.26 9.52
C GLU A 69 -16.76 -13.13 10.98
N GLN A 70 -16.24 -14.22 11.55
CA GLN A 70 -15.69 -14.32 12.90
C GLN A 70 -14.16 -14.24 12.98
N ALA A 71 -13.46 -14.18 11.85
CA ALA A 71 -12.03 -13.90 11.86
C ALA A 71 -11.80 -12.45 12.29
N ILE A 72 -10.92 -12.22 13.28
CA ILE A 72 -10.56 -10.87 13.73
C ILE A 72 -9.97 -10.12 12.53
N LYS A 73 -10.73 -9.18 11.98
CA LYS A 73 -10.25 -8.31 10.91
C LYS A 73 -9.29 -7.27 11.50
N ILE A 74 -8.01 -7.63 11.58
CA ILE A 74 -6.94 -6.72 12.01
C ILE A 74 -6.92 -5.57 11.00
N THR A 75 -7.45 -4.42 11.41
CA THR A 75 -7.39 -3.19 10.62
C THR A 75 -6.16 -2.44 11.11
N GLU A 76 -5.07 -2.56 10.37
CA GLU A 76 -3.83 -1.86 10.68
C GLU A 76 -4.00 -0.35 10.42
N THR A 77 -4.43 0.38 11.44
CA THR A 77 -4.41 1.85 11.41
C THR A 77 -3.00 2.32 11.78
N PRO A 78 -2.32 3.11 10.93
CA PRO A 78 -1.00 3.63 11.25
C PRO A 78 -1.08 4.53 12.48
N GLN A 79 -0.33 4.19 13.53
CA GLN A 79 -0.21 5.02 14.72
C GLN A 79 0.61 6.28 14.40
N PHE A 80 0.18 7.43 14.91
CA PHE A 80 0.96 8.67 14.79
C PHE A 80 2.20 8.61 15.68
N SER A 81 3.34 9.05 15.15
CA SER A 81 4.60 9.11 15.91
C SER A 81 4.49 10.08 17.08
N SER A 82 4.94 9.65 18.25
CA SER A 82 5.01 10.43 19.50
C SER A 82 5.91 11.67 19.39
N ALA A 83 6.83 11.69 18.42
CA ALA A 83 7.71 12.82 18.14
C ALA A 83 6.97 14.07 17.62
N MET A 84 5.72 13.91 17.15
CA MET A 84 4.93 15.01 16.63
C MET A 84 4.06 15.65 17.70
N PHE A 85 4.30 16.93 17.98
CA PHE A 85 3.31 17.80 18.61
C PHE A 85 2.49 18.47 17.50
N LEU A 86 1.28 17.96 17.25
CA LEU A 86 0.44 18.34 16.10
C LEU A 86 1.16 18.12 14.75
N ARG A 87 1.65 19.19 14.12
CA ARG A 87 2.39 19.17 12.85
C ARG A 87 3.89 19.42 13.02
N TYR A 88 4.32 19.78 14.22
CA TYR A 88 5.70 20.12 14.54
C TYR A 88 6.44 18.90 15.07
N ASN A 89 7.69 18.76 14.65
CA ASN A 89 8.53 17.64 15.01
C ASN A 89 9.62 18.12 15.97
N ASN A 90 9.40 17.90 17.26
CA ASN A 90 10.28 18.38 18.32
C ASN A 90 11.57 17.55 18.43
N GLN A 91 11.70 16.47 17.64
CA GLN A 91 12.83 15.55 17.67
C GLN A 91 13.95 15.94 16.69
N LEU A 92 13.74 16.98 15.89
CA LEU A 92 14.76 17.52 14.98
C LEU A 92 15.69 18.44 15.78
N GLY A 93 16.70 17.85 16.42
CA GLY A 93 17.78 18.56 17.09
C GLY A 93 19.12 18.42 16.35
N PRO A 94 20.08 19.32 16.60
CA PRO A 94 21.46 19.11 16.17
C PRO A 94 22.04 17.82 16.79
N PRO A 95 22.76 16.97 16.04
CA PRO A 95 23.15 17.12 14.64
C PRO A 95 22.04 16.77 13.64
N PHE A 96 21.77 17.66 12.69
CA PHE A 96 20.75 17.42 11.68
C PHE A 96 21.14 16.29 10.72
N HIS A 97 20.16 15.48 10.34
CA HIS A 97 20.33 14.38 9.41
C HIS A 97 19.67 14.73 8.08
N VAL A 98 20.47 14.87 7.03
CA VAL A 98 19.99 15.29 5.71
C VAL A 98 20.07 14.13 4.74
N ILE A 99 18.96 13.67 4.19
CA ILE A 99 18.95 12.71 3.07
C ILE A 99 19.12 13.48 1.77
N VAL A 100 20.13 13.11 0.98
CA VAL A 100 20.46 13.76 -0.28
C VAL A 100 19.94 12.97 -1.47
N ASP A 101 19.27 13.67 -2.39
CA ASP A 101 18.75 13.16 -3.66
C ASP A 101 19.73 13.39 -4.83
N THR A 102 19.65 12.58 -5.90
CA THR A 102 20.56 12.65 -7.06
C THR A 102 20.51 14.02 -7.76
N ASN A 103 19.31 14.53 -7.98
CA ASN A 103 19.09 15.82 -8.62
C ASN A 103 19.72 16.96 -7.81
N PHE A 104 19.62 16.91 -6.48
CA PHE A 104 20.20 17.93 -5.60
C PHE A 104 21.72 18.00 -5.75
N ILE A 105 22.39 16.86 -5.87
CA ILE A 105 23.85 16.79 -6.07
C ILE A 105 24.23 17.40 -7.42
N ASN A 106 23.50 17.05 -8.48
CA ASN A 106 23.73 17.60 -9.82
C ASN A 106 23.56 19.13 -9.85
N PHE A 107 22.54 19.66 -9.16
CA PHE A 107 22.36 21.11 -9.05
C PHE A 107 23.44 21.76 -8.19
N SER A 108 23.89 21.12 -7.10
CA SER A 108 24.96 21.65 -6.25
C SER A 108 26.27 21.80 -7.03
N ILE A 109 26.60 20.82 -7.88
CA ILE A 109 27.76 20.88 -8.78
C ILE A 109 27.58 21.97 -9.82
N LYS A 110 26.38 22.09 -10.42
CA LYS A 110 26.08 23.11 -11.43
C LYS A 110 26.28 24.53 -10.89
N TYR A 111 25.84 24.78 -9.65
CA TYR A 111 25.97 26.08 -8.99
C TYR A 111 27.27 26.26 -8.20
N ARG A 112 28.18 25.27 -8.24
CA ARG A 112 29.47 25.27 -7.54
C ARG A 112 29.35 25.53 -6.03
N ILE A 113 28.33 24.95 -5.41
CA ILE A 113 28.12 25.04 -3.96
C ILE A 113 28.74 23.80 -3.32
N ASP A 114 29.62 23.98 -2.33
CA ASP A 114 30.05 22.87 -1.48
C ASP A 114 28.89 22.43 -0.58
N MET A 115 28.52 21.15 -0.67
CA MET A 115 27.33 20.65 0.02
C MET A 115 27.46 20.76 1.54
N MET A 116 28.63 20.45 2.10
CA MET A 116 28.83 20.49 3.54
C MET A 116 28.74 21.91 4.08
N GLN A 117 29.44 22.85 3.43
CA GLN A 117 29.37 24.27 3.78
C GLN A 117 27.95 24.81 3.60
N GLY A 118 27.30 24.52 2.47
CA GLY A 118 25.94 24.96 2.21
C GLY A 118 24.92 24.44 3.23
N PHE A 119 25.08 23.22 3.74
CA PHE A 119 24.22 22.69 4.80
C PHE A 119 24.43 23.42 6.13
N MET A 120 25.67 23.70 6.49
CA MET A 120 26.00 24.44 7.70
C MET A 120 25.50 25.90 7.64
N ASP A 121 25.66 26.55 6.49
CA ASP A 121 25.20 27.94 6.28
C ASP A 121 23.68 28.06 6.31
N CYS A 122 22.95 27.01 5.89
CA CYS A 122 21.49 26.98 5.88
C CYS A 122 20.89 26.67 7.25
N LEU A 123 21.46 25.70 7.97
CA LEU A 123 20.92 25.17 9.22
C LEU A 123 21.58 25.75 10.48
N PHE A 124 22.68 26.49 10.34
CA PHE A 124 23.48 27.07 11.43
C PHE A 124 23.90 26.06 12.51
N ALA A 125 23.98 24.78 12.16
CA ALA A 125 24.29 23.70 13.07
C ALA A 125 25.05 22.57 12.36
N LYS A 126 25.61 21.65 13.14
CA LYS A 126 26.32 20.48 12.59
C LYS A 126 25.35 19.57 11.83
N THR A 127 25.66 19.32 10.56
CA THR A 127 24.84 18.48 9.66
C THR A 127 25.60 17.22 9.27
N THR A 128 24.90 16.09 9.30
CA THR A 128 25.40 14.81 8.79
C THR A 128 24.59 14.43 7.55
N PRO A 129 25.16 14.49 6.35
CA PRO A 129 24.47 14.08 5.15
C PRO A 129 24.47 12.55 5.01
N TYR A 130 23.34 12.02 4.57
CA TYR A 130 23.09 10.62 4.30
C TYR A 130 22.76 10.41 2.83
N ILE A 131 23.35 9.34 2.28
CA ILE A 131 23.11 8.93 0.90
C ILE A 131 22.55 7.51 0.93
N THR A 132 21.46 7.32 0.22
CA THR A 132 20.81 6.00 0.12
C THR A 132 21.47 5.17 -0.97
N ASP A 133 21.45 3.84 -0.82
CA ASP A 133 21.96 2.93 -1.85
C ASP A 133 21.28 3.12 -3.21
N CYS A 134 20.00 3.51 -3.23
CA CYS A 134 19.26 3.73 -4.46
C CYS A 134 19.69 4.99 -5.20
N VAL A 135 19.95 6.07 -4.47
CA VAL A 135 20.53 7.31 -5.03
C VAL A 135 21.93 7.02 -5.60
N LEU A 136 22.72 6.19 -4.91
CA LEU A 136 24.03 5.76 -5.42
C LEU A 136 23.88 4.95 -6.72
N GLY A 137 22.93 4.00 -6.76
CA GLY A 137 22.66 3.19 -7.95
C GLY A 137 22.12 4.01 -9.13
N GLU A 138 21.36 5.08 -8.89
CA GLU A 138 20.93 6.01 -9.94
C GLU A 138 22.11 6.80 -10.52
N LEU A 139 23.04 7.25 -9.68
CA LEU A 139 24.25 7.95 -10.15
C LEU A 139 25.17 7.04 -10.94
N GLU A 140 25.30 5.77 -10.55
CA GLU A 140 26.05 4.77 -11.31
C GLU A 140 25.43 4.54 -12.71
N LYS A 141 24.09 4.53 -12.83
CA LYS A 141 23.39 4.42 -14.12
C LYS A 141 23.61 5.62 -15.03
N LEU A 142 23.73 6.83 -14.46
CA LEU A 142 24.01 8.05 -15.23
C LEU A 142 25.46 8.09 -15.77
N GLY A 143 26.35 7.26 -15.23
CA GLY A 143 27.68 7.00 -15.77
C GLY A 143 28.60 8.21 -15.80
N GLN A 144 29.23 8.45 -16.96
CA GLN A 144 30.33 9.42 -17.11
C GLN A 144 29.96 10.87 -16.82
N ARG A 145 28.67 11.26 -16.95
CA ARG A 145 28.22 12.64 -16.67
C ARG A 145 28.33 13.01 -15.19
N CYS A 146 28.33 12.00 -14.30
CA CYS A 146 28.25 12.19 -12.85
C CYS A 146 29.53 11.74 -12.11
N ILE A 147 30.69 11.68 -12.77
CA ILE A 147 31.97 11.28 -12.15
C ILE A 147 32.32 12.19 -10.97
N VAL A 148 32.10 13.50 -11.12
CA VAL A 148 32.35 14.49 -10.05
C VAL A 148 31.43 14.25 -8.86
N ALA A 149 30.14 13.97 -9.12
CA ALA A 149 29.18 13.64 -8.07
C ALA A 149 29.60 12.39 -7.29
N MET A 150 30.03 11.32 -7.98
CA MET A 150 30.51 10.11 -7.31
C MET A 150 31.74 10.36 -6.42
N LYS A 151 32.66 11.24 -6.82
CA LYS A 151 33.81 11.61 -5.97
C LYS A 151 33.39 12.31 -4.69
N ILE A 152 32.44 13.24 -4.78
CA ILE A 152 31.95 13.99 -3.62
C ILE A 152 31.22 13.06 -2.64
N ILE A 153 30.43 12.12 -3.16
CA ILE A 153 29.66 11.15 -2.35
C ILE A 153 30.52 10.15 -1.61
N LYS A 154 31.66 9.77 -2.18
CA LYS A 154 32.61 8.83 -1.57
C LYS A 154 33.46 9.46 -0.46
N ASP A 155 33.30 10.76 -0.22
CA ASP A 155 33.96 11.44 0.89
C ASP A 155 33.46 10.91 2.24
N SER A 156 34.37 10.79 3.22
CA SER A 156 34.13 10.25 4.57
C SER A 156 33.04 11.02 5.34
N ARG A 157 32.82 12.29 4.96
CA ARG A 157 31.78 13.15 5.55
C ARG A 157 30.35 12.65 5.28
N PHE A 158 30.15 11.90 4.20
CA PHE A 158 28.84 11.34 3.85
C PHE A 158 28.65 9.97 4.49
N LYS A 159 27.52 9.80 5.19
CA LYS A 159 27.13 8.51 5.73
C LYS A 159 26.29 7.75 4.73
N ARG A 160 26.68 6.50 4.46
CA ARG A 160 25.90 5.60 3.62
C ARG A 160 24.77 4.98 4.41
N LEU A 161 23.58 4.98 3.83
CA LEU A 161 22.38 4.45 4.44
C LEU A 161 21.83 3.30 3.60
N LYS A 162 21.81 2.12 4.23
CA LYS A 162 21.49 0.87 3.53
C LYS A 162 20.00 0.73 3.25
N CYS A 163 19.67 0.31 2.03
CA CYS A 163 18.29 0.11 1.58
C CYS A 163 17.92 -1.37 1.62
N MET A 164 16.75 -1.71 2.20
CA MET A 164 16.27 -3.10 2.33
C MET A 164 15.23 -3.45 1.27
N HIS A 165 15.44 -3.02 0.03
CA HIS A 165 14.49 -3.26 -1.05
C HIS A 165 15.19 -3.52 -2.38
N LYS A 166 14.56 -4.35 -3.20
CA LYS A 166 15.11 -4.78 -4.48
C LYS A 166 14.56 -3.87 -5.59
N GLY A 167 15.43 -3.06 -6.19
CA GLY A 167 15.14 -2.36 -7.46
C GLY A 167 14.00 -1.34 -7.44
N ILE A 168 13.77 -0.66 -6.32
CA ILE A 168 12.78 0.43 -6.23
C ILE A 168 13.43 1.75 -6.67
N TYR A 169 12.63 2.66 -7.24
CA TYR A 169 13.00 4.05 -7.52
C TYR A 169 13.48 4.79 -6.26
N ALA A 170 14.48 5.69 -6.39
CA ALA A 170 15.00 6.40 -5.23
C ALA A 170 13.94 7.27 -4.54
N ASP A 171 13.04 7.88 -5.29
CA ASP A 171 11.95 8.71 -4.76
C ASP A 171 11.07 7.94 -3.77
N ASP A 172 10.66 6.73 -4.14
CA ASP A 172 9.82 5.87 -3.29
C ASP A 172 10.56 5.42 -2.04
N CYS A 173 11.85 5.10 -2.18
CA CYS A 173 12.72 4.78 -1.05
C CYS A 173 12.78 5.94 -0.03
N ILE A 174 13.02 7.17 -0.52
CA ILE A 174 13.11 8.35 0.33
C ILE A 174 11.77 8.60 1.03
N VAL A 175 10.66 8.55 0.28
CA VAL A 175 9.32 8.76 0.84
C VAL A 175 8.99 7.71 1.90
N GLN A 176 9.25 6.43 1.64
CA GLN A 176 8.98 5.36 2.60
C GLN A 176 9.82 5.54 3.88
N ARG A 177 11.11 5.85 3.72
CA ARG A 177 12.03 6.03 4.85
C ARG A 177 11.64 7.20 5.75
N VAL A 178 11.30 8.33 5.13
CA VAL A 178 10.89 9.55 5.82
C VAL A 178 9.51 9.38 6.48
N THR A 179 8.64 8.55 5.90
CA THR A 179 7.35 8.21 6.50
C THR A 179 7.53 7.39 7.77
N GLN A 180 8.44 6.41 7.76
CA GLN A 180 8.76 5.57 8.91
C GLN A 180 9.52 6.34 10.00
N HIS A 181 10.54 7.09 9.59
CA HIS A 181 11.42 7.84 10.47
C HIS A 181 11.39 9.31 10.11
N LYS A 182 10.72 10.10 10.93
CA LYS A 182 10.57 11.54 10.72
C LYS A 182 11.79 12.36 11.17
N CYS A 183 12.93 11.73 11.44
CA CYS A 183 14.15 12.40 11.92
C CYS A 183 15.07 12.92 10.80
N TYR A 184 14.57 13.03 9.57
CA TYR A 184 15.36 13.42 8.41
C TYR A 184 14.85 14.71 7.75
N ILE A 185 15.78 15.53 7.31
CA ILE A 185 15.57 16.62 6.35
C ILE A 185 15.82 16.06 4.96
N VAL A 186 14.96 16.35 4.00
CA VAL A 186 15.16 15.89 2.61
C VAL A 186 15.69 17.01 1.75
N ALA A 187 16.87 16.82 1.16
CA ALA A 187 17.47 17.73 0.20
C ALA A 187 17.10 17.29 -1.23
N THR A 188 16.12 17.97 -1.84
CA THR A 188 15.69 17.69 -3.20
C THR A 188 15.28 18.95 -3.94
N CYS A 189 15.53 18.97 -5.25
CA CYS A 189 15.08 20.01 -6.16
C CYS A 189 13.88 19.57 -7.01
N ASP A 190 13.48 18.30 -6.97
CA ASP A 190 12.39 17.80 -7.80
C ASP A 190 11.02 18.29 -7.32
N LYS A 191 10.14 18.63 -8.28
CA LYS A 191 8.80 19.18 -8.00
C LYS A 191 7.85 18.09 -7.50
N ASP A 192 7.94 16.89 -8.06
CA ASP A 192 7.00 15.81 -7.73
C ASP A 192 7.35 15.15 -6.40
N LEU A 193 8.64 14.91 -6.14
CA LEU A 193 9.10 14.46 -4.83
C LEU A 193 8.75 15.46 -3.72
N LYS A 194 8.92 16.78 -3.96
CA LYS A 194 8.47 17.83 -3.04
C LYS A 194 6.98 17.75 -2.75
N ARG A 195 6.13 17.60 -3.78
CA ARG A 195 4.67 17.46 -3.60
C ARG A 195 4.31 16.26 -2.73
N ARG A 196 5.01 15.13 -2.89
CA ARG A 196 4.81 13.93 -2.07
C ARG A 196 5.22 14.14 -0.63
N ILE A 197 6.42 14.69 -0.38
CA ILE A 197 6.92 14.94 0.97
C ILE A 197 6.08 16.01 1.69
N ARG A 198 5.55 17.00 0.97
CA ARG A 198 4.63 18.00 1.55
C ARG A 198 3.34 17.42 2.14
N LYS A 199 2.94 16.20 1.76
CA LYS A 199 1.79 15.50 2.38
C LYS A 199 2.15 14.92 3.74
N ILE A 200 3.44 14.69 4.01
CA ILE A 200 3.94 14.15 5.28
C ILE A 200 4.23 15.32 6.23
N PRO A 201 3.54 15.42 7.38
CA PRO A 201 3.84 16.45 8.38
C PRO A 201 5.14 16.13 9.13
N GLY A 202 5.84 17.19 9.56
CA GLY A 202 7.04 17.08 10.40
C GLY A 202 8.36 16.83 9.64
N VAL A 203 8.35 16.90 8.31
CA VAL A 203 9.53 16.68 7.46
C VAL A 203 9.91 17.98 6.75
N PRO A 204 11.06 18.58 7.09
CA PRO A 204 11.57 19.75 6.38
C PRO A 204 12.12 19.38 5.01
N ILE A 205 12.00 20.31 4.06
CA ILE A 205 12.51 20.13 2.70
C ILE A 205 13.53 21.22 2.41
N MET A 206 14.72 20.82 2.02
CA MET A 206 15.78 21.72 1.60
C MET A 206 15.91 21.71 0.07
N TYR A 207 16.06 22.88 -0.52
CA TYR A 207 16.19 23.07 -1.95
C TYR A 207 17.17 24.20 -2.28
N ILE A 208 17.60 24.25 -3.53
CA ILE A 208 18.50 25.29 -4.02
C ILE A 208 17.68 26.44 -4.60
N SER A 209 17.97 27.65 -4.15
CA SER A 209 17.41 28.90 -4.68
C SER A 209 18.49 29.97 -4.71
N GLN A 210 18.61 30.71 -5.82
CA GLN A 210 19.54 31.85 -5.93
C GLN A 210 20.99 31.53 -5.48
N HIS A 211 21.52 30.37 -5.88
CA HIS A 211 22.87 29.90 -5.48
C HIS A 211 23.07 29.68 -3.98
N ARG A 212 21.98 29.58 -3.19
CA ARG A 212 22.01 29.25 -1.77
C ARG A 212 21.06 28.09 -1.46
N TYR A 213 21.28 27.41 -0.35
CA TYR A 213 20.34 26.43 0.16
C TYR A 213 19.28 27.14 1.00
N SER A 214 18.02 26.80 0.74
CA SER A 214 16.87 27.31 1.47
C SER A 214 16.06 26.14 1.99
N ILE A 215 15.41 26.33 3.14
CA ILE A 215 14.62 25.30 3.80
C ILE A 215 13.16 25.72 3.91
N GLU A 216 12.27 24.78 3.61
CA GLU A 216 10.82 24.88 3.76
C GLU A 216 10.40 24.10 5.02
N ARG A 217 9.35 24.59 5.71
CA ARG A 217 8.64 23.89 6.81
C ARG A 217 9.43 23.60 8.09
N MET A 218 10.55 24.28 8.31
CA MET A 218 11.23 24.21 9.59
C MET A 218 10.73 25.32 10.51
N PRO A 219 10.17 24.99 11.70
CA PRO A 219 9.62 26.00 12.63
C PRO A 219 10.65 27.02 13.11
N ASP A 220 11.92 26.62 13.20
CA ASP A 220 13.00 27.44 13.78
C ASP A 220 13.95 28.05 12.73
N ALA A 221 13.68 27.89 11.43
CA ALA A 221 14.61 28.33 10.39
C ALA A 221 14.41 29.81 9.98
N TYR A 222 15.33 30.65 10.43
CA TYR A 222 15.46 32.09 10.11
C TYR A 222 16.00 32.38 8.69
N GLY A 223 15.72 31.54 7.69
CA GLY A 223 16.42 31.58 6.39
C GLY A 223 15.56 31.63 5.12
N ALA A 224 14.23 31.58 5.23
CA ALA A 224 13.38 31.70 4.04
C ALA A 224 13.21 33.18 3.66
N PRO A 225 13.57 33.63 2.44
CA PRO A 225 13.04 34.89 1.95
C PRO A 225 11.53 34.77 1.95
N LYS A 226 10.86 35.64 2.72
CA LYS A 226 9.42 35.84 2.64
C LYS A 226 9.12 36.22 1.19
N MET A 227 8.39 35.36 0.47
CA MET A 227 7.58 35.83 -0.65
C MET A 227 6.37 36.56 -0.10
#